data_AF-A0A7V9N740-F1
#
_entry.id   AF-A0A7V9N740-F1
#
_cell.length_a   1.000
_cell.length_b   1.000
_cell.length_c   1.000
_cell.angle_alpha   90.00
_cell.angle_beta   90.00
_cell.angle_gamma   90.00
#
_symmetry.space_group_name_H-M   'P 1'
#
loop_
_entity.id
_entity.type
_entity.pdbx_description
1 polymer ?
#
loop_
_entity_poly.entity_id
_entity_poly.type
_entity_poly.pdbx_seq_one_letter_code
_entity_poly.pdbx_strand_id
1 'polypeptide(L)' 'VRLYGEAAVIRYLARIEIVVGGEATPLRHYWHTDLYEKRFGDWRNIWSQATAIQ' A
#
# COMPACT_ATOMS: atom_id res chain seq x y z
N VAL A 1 -1.96 -8.75 -8.34
CA VAL A 1 -0.72 -9.17 -7.65
C VAL A 1 0.24 -9.73 -8.68
N ARG A 2 1.54 -9.45 -8.56
CA ARG A 2 2.63 -10.06 -9.36
C ARG A 2 3.66 -10.65 -8.39
N LEU A 3 4.13 -11.87 -8.68
CA LEU A 3 5.12 -12.59 -7.87
C LEU A 3 6.46 -12.65 -8.59
N TYR A 4 7.55 -12.48 -7.83
CA TYR A 4 8.94 -12.50 -8.27
C TYR A 4 9.78 -13.27 -7.25
N GLY A 5 9.72 -14.61 -7.30
CA GLY A 5 10.37 -15.46 -6.29
C GLY A 5 9.79 -15.20 -4.90
N GLU A 6 10.64 -14.74 -3.98
CA GLU A 6 10.26 -14.37 -2.61
C GLU A 6 9.77 -12.92 -2.49
N ALA A 7 9.57 -12.21 -3.59
CA ALA A 7 8.97 -10.87 -3.60
C ALA A 7 7.57 -10.88 -4.23
N ALA A 8 6.68 -10.02 -3.76
CA ALA A 8 5.35 -9.80 -4.33
C ALA A 8 5.04 -8.31 -4.43
N VAL A 9 4.48 -7.89 -5.57
CA VAL A 9 3.98 -6.52 -5.76
C VAL A 9 2.47 -6.56 -5.95
N ILE A 10 1.74 -5.78 -5.18
CA ILE A 10 0.31 -5.55 -5.36
C ILE A 10 0.06 -4.08 -5.65
N ARG A 11 -0.81 -3.81 -6.62
CA ARG A 11 -1.35 -2.48 -6.88
C ARG A 11 -2.87 -2.56 -6.88
N TYR A 12 -3.51 -1.68 -6.13
CA TYR A 12 -4.96 -1.65 -5.98
C TYR A 12 -5.46 -0.22 -5.77
N LEU A 13 -6.74 0.00 -6.08
CA LEU A 13 -7.42 1.24 -5.79
C LEU A 13 -7.97 1.17 -4.36
N ALA A 14 -7.67 2.18 -3.55
CA ALA A 14 -8.16 2.29 -2.18
C ALA A 14 -8.93 3.59 -1.98
N ARG A 15 -9.89 3.58 -1.04
CA ARG A 15 -10.52 4.78 -0.50
C ARG A 15 -10.02 4.98 0.92
N ILE A 16 -9.36 6.10 1.18
CA ILE A 16 -8.68 6.35 2.45
C ILE A 16 -9.07 7.72 2.98
N GLU A 17 -9.44 7.75 4.26
CA GLU A 17 -9.57 8.95 5.08
C GLU A 17 -8.46 8.89 6.15
N ILE A 18 -7.74 9.99 6.34
CA ILE A 18 -6.52 10.01 7.17
C ILE A 18 -6.54 11.25 8.05
N VAL A 19 -6.18 11.10 9.32
CA VAL A 19 -5.91 12.22 10.22
C VAL A 19 -4.43 12.20 10.59
N VAL A 20 -3.70 13.27 10.27
CA VAL A 20 -2.25 13.39 10.53
C VAL A 20 -2.00 14.68 11.30
N GLY A 21 -1.40 14.57 12.49
CA GLY A 21 -1.11 15.76 13.31
C GLY A 21 -2.34 16.58 13.71
N GLY A 22 -3.54 15.99 13.69
CA GLY A 22 -4.81 16.68 13.92
C GLY A 22 -5.46 17.26 12.66
N GLU A 23 -4.79 17.23 11.52
CA GLU A 23 -5.36 17.64 10.23
C GLU A 23 -6.01 16.44 9.52
N ALA A 24 -7.29 16.58 9.20
CA ALA A 24 -8.04 15.56 8.48
C ALA A 24 -7.93 15.76 6.96
N THR A 25 -7.49 14.71 6.26
CA THR A 25 -7.66 14.59 4.82
C THR A 25 -8.97 13.87 4.55
N PRO A 26 -9.93 14.47 3.81
CA PRO A 26 -11.22 13.84 3.54
C PRO A 26 -11.04 12.56 2.73
N LEU A 27 -12.04 11.69 2.78
CA LEU A 27 -12.06 10.43 2.03
C LEU A 27 -11.75 10.67 0.54
N ARG A 28 -10.63 10.10 0.07
CA ARG A 28 -10.16 10.22 -1.33
C ARG A 28 -9.79 8.86 -1.90
N HIS A 29 -9.68 8.79 -3.22
CA HIS A 29 -9.15 7.63 -3.94
C HIS A 29 -7.63 7.68 -4.03
N TYR A 30 -6.98 6.53 -3.91
CA TYR A 30 -5.54 6.38 -3.98
C TYR A 30 -5.17 5.17 -4.82
N TRP A 31 -4.16 5.32 -5.68
CA TRP A 31 -3.40 4.16 -6.12
C TRP A 31 -2.46 3.75 -4.99
N HIS A 32 -2.68 2.56 -4.45
CA HIS A 32 -1.83 1.98 -3.44
C HIS A 32 -0.94 0.91 -4.08
N THR A 33 0.36 0.98 -3.83
CA THR A 33 1.32 -0.03 -4.27
C THR A 33 2.07 -0.54 -3.05
N ASP A 34 2.01 -1.84 -2.81
CA ASP A 34 2.72 -2.51 -1.73
C ASP A 34 3.72 -3.53 -2.29
N LEU A 35 4.88 -3.59 -1.65
CA LEU A 35 5.92 -4.59 -1.88
C LEU A 35 6.04 -5.46 -0.65
N TYR A 36 5.95 -6.77 -0.87
CA TYR A 36 6.13 -7.78 0.15
C TYR A 36 7.39 -8.60 -0.13
N GLU A 37 8.06 -9.01 0.94
CA GLU A 37 9.09 -10.05 0.92
C GLU A 37 8.66 -11.22 1.80
N LYS A 38 8.93 -12.44 1.33
CA LYS A 38 8.76 -13.66 2.11
C LYS A 38 10.05 -13.91 2.88
N ARG A 39 10.00 -13.82 4.22
CA ARG A 39 11.14 -14.06 5.11
C ARG A 39 10.76 -15.15 6.11
N PHE A 40 11.57 -16.20 6.17
CA PHE A 40 11.33 -17.36 7.05
C PHE A 40 9.94 -18.01 6.86
N GLY A 41 9.41 -17.99 5.63
CA GLY A 41 8.10 -18.54 5.31
C GLY A 41 6.95 -17.54 5.36
N ASP A 42 7.14 -16.37 5.99
CA ASP A 42 6.10 -15.36 6.20
C ASP A 42 6.25 -14.16 5.28
N TRP A 43 5.14 -13.69 4.74
CA TRP A 43 5.10 -12.45 3.95
C TRP A 43 5.09 -11.22 4.86
N ARG A 44 5.96 -10.26 4.58
CA ARG A 44 6.01 -8.96 5.26
C ARG A 44 5.94 -7.85 4.24
N ASN A 45 5.05 -6.87 4.47
CA ASN A 45 5.09 -5.62 3.72
C ASN A 45 6.35 -4.86 4.14
N ILE A 46 7.24 -4.61 3.19
CA ILE A 46 8.49 -3.90 3.41
C ILE A 46 8.48 -2.49 2.82
N TRP A 47 7.51 -2.19 1.96
CA TRP A 47 7.32 -0.87 1.38
C TRP A 47 5.88 -0.69 0.93
N SER A 48 5.37 0.51 1.18
CA SER A 48 4.03 0.92 0.81
C SER A 48 4.05 2.37 0.35
N GLN A 49 3.35 2.66 -0.75
CA GLN A 49 3.11 4.02 -1.21
C GLN A 49 1.67 4.17 -1.66
N ALA A 50 1.05 5.26 -1.20
CA ALA A 50 -0.23 5.73 -1.68
C ALA A 50 -0.06 7.02 -2.49
N THR A 51 -0.58 7.04 -3.70
CA THR A 51 -0.66 8.26 -4.52
C THR A 51 -2.12 8.66 -4.65
N ALA A 52 -2.47 9.84 -4.13
CA ALA A 52 -3.81 10.40 -4.28
C ALA A 52 -4.13 10.61 -5.77
N ILE A 53 -5.37 10.32 -6.15
CA ILE A 53 -5.88 10.55 -7.52
C ILE A 53 -7.18 11.36 -7.47
N GLN A 54 -7.50 12.02 -8.59
CA GLN A 54 -8.72 12.80 -8.80
C GLN A 54 -9.82 11.95 -9.42
#